data_AF-A0A7S0EG66-F1
#
_entry.id   AF-A0A7S0EG66-F1
#
_cell.length_a   1.000
_cell.length_b   1.000
_cell.length_c   1.000
_cell.angle_alpha   90.00
_cell.angle_beta   90.00
_cell.angle_gamma   90.00
#
_symmetry.space_group_name_H-M   'P 1'
#
loop_
_entity.id
_entity.type
_entity.pdbx_description
1 polymer ?
#
loop_
_entity_poly.entity_id
_entity_poly.type
_entity_poly.pdbx_seq_one_letter_code
_entity_poly.pdbx_strand_id
1 'polypeptide(L)'
;EETEHYVSIALCNLAGASSYARDAMLRNGAHERLLSYTSRSSIACRYQAARALARLSIEPGYQELLVKKGVIIALIELARQHLFEDMQRDSLRALFALGANEALREVVINNITRALDGDGG
;
A
#
# COMPACT_ATOMS: atom_id res chain seq x y z
N GLU A 1 -19.11 -1.50 -9.15
CA GLU A 1 -18.39 -2.63 -8.52
C GLU A 1 -17.53 -3.42 -9.50
N GLU A 2 -18.09 -3.96 -10.59
CA GLU A 2 -17.32 -4.77 -11.56
C GLU A 2 -16.21 -3.98 -12.27
N THR A 3 -16.49 -2.75 -12.71
CA THR A 3 -15.50 -1.88 -13.37
C THR A 3 -14.33 -1.52 -12.44
N GLU A 4 -14.61 -1.20 -11.17
CA GLU A 4 -13.58 -0.88 -10.18
C GLU A 4 -12.70 -2.09 -9.88
N HIS A 5 -13.29 -3.29 -9.87
CA HIS A 5 -12.57 -4.54 -9.71
C HIS A 5 -11.56 -4.75 -10.84
N TYR A 6 -11.98 -4.66 -12.10
CA TYR A 6 -11.07 -4.79 -13.24
C TYR A 6 -10.00 -3.68 -13.28
N VAL A 7 -10.36 -2.45 -12.92
CA VAL A 7 -9.38 -1.35 -12.80
C VAL A 7 -8.35 -1.66 -11.72
N SER A 8 -8.76 -2.15 -10.55
CA SER A 8 -7.83 -2.50 -9.47
C SER A 8 -6.86 -3.61 -9.86
N ILE A 9 -7.34 -4.64 -10.58
CA ILE A 9 -6.50 -5.71 -11.13
C ILE A 9 -5.50 -5.16 -12.14
N ALA A 10 -5.97 -4.35 -13.09
CA ALA A 10 -5.10 -3.76 -14.11
C ALA A 10 -3.98 -2.91 -13.48
N LEU A 11 -4.32 -2.07 -12.50
CA LEU A 11 -3.34 -1.25 -11.77
C LEU A 11 -2.36 -2.11 -10.97
N CYS A 12 -2.82 -3.18 -10.32
CA CYS A 12 -1.96 -4.11 -9.59
C CYS A 12 -0.96 -4.82 -10.51
N ASN A 13 -1.40 -5.22 -11.70
CA ASN A 13 -0.54 -5.83 -12.70
C ASN A 13 0.49 -4.83 -13.25
N LEU A 14 0.07 -3.59 -13.53
CA LEU A 14 0.99 -2.53 -13.96
C LEU A 14 2.03 -2.19 -12.88
N ALA A 15 1.65 -2.18 -11.60
CA ALA A 15 2.59 -1.97 -10.51
C ALA A 15 3.69 -3.05 -10.45
N GLY A 16 3.36 -4.28 -10.85
CA GLY A 16 4.30 -5.39 -10.94
C GLY A 16 5.06 -5.50 -12.26
N ALA A 17 4.81 -4.61 -13.24
CA ALA A 17 5.40 -4.69 -14.56
C ALA A 17 6.79 -4.01 -14.61
N SER A 18 7.00 -3.07 -15.53
CA SER A 18 8.28 -2.35 -15.68
C SER A 18 8.33 -1.08 -14.82
N SER A 19 9.55 -0.58 -14.57
CA SER A 19 9.77 0.73 -13.94
C SER A 19 9.05 1.86 -14.68
N TYR A 20 9.03 1.82 -16.01
CA TYR A 20 8.27 2.78 -16.83
C TYR A 20 6.77 2.80 -16.50
N ALA A 21 6.17 1.61 -16.32
CA ALA A 21 4.76 1.52 -15.96
C ALA A 21 4.50 2.10 -14.56
N ARG A 22 5.38 1.81 -13.59
CA ARG A 22 5.30 2.39 -12.24
C ARG A 22 5.45 3.91 -12.25
N ASP A 23 6.41 4.45 -13.00
CA ASP A 23 6.57 5.90 -13.17
C ASP A 23 5.31 6.53 -13.78
N ALA A 24 4.76 5.91 -14.83
CA ALA A 24 3.52 6.38 -15.45
C ALA A 24 2.35 6.36 -14.46
N MET A 25 2.23 5.32 -13.63
CA MET A 25 1.22 5.24 -12.58
C MET A 25 1.36 6.38 -11.58
N LEU A 26 2.58 6.68 -11.12
CA LEU A 26 2.82 7.76 -10.17
C LEU A 26 2.49 9.13 -10.78
N ARG A 27 2.97 9.42 -11.99
CA ARG A 27 2.72 10.69 -12.69
C ARG A 27 1.23 10.96 -12.91
N ASN A 28 0.44 9.92 -13.13
CA ASN A 28 -1.01 10.03 -13.35
C ASN A 28 -1.84 9.94 -12.06
N GLY A 29 -1.22 9.93 -10.88
CA GLY A 29 -1.95 9.89 -9.60
C GLY A 29 -2.62 8.54 -9.30
N ALA A 30 -2.20 7.44 -9.94
CA ALA A 30 -2.81 6.12 -9.74
C ALA A 30 -2.68 5.64 -8.29
N HIS A 31 -1.61 6.05 -7.58
CA HIS A 31 -1.40 5.76 -6.16
C HIS A 31 -2.53 6.32 -5.27
N GLU A 32 -3.07 7.50 -5.58
CA GLU A 32 -4.18 8.10 -4.83
C GLU A 32 -5.47 7.31 -5.04
N ARG A 33 -5.71 6.86 -6.28
CA ARG A 33 -6.87 5.99 -6.56
C ARG A 33 -6.75 4.66 -5.84
N LEU A 34 -5.56 4.06 -5.81
CA LEU A 34 -5.32 2.81 -5.08
C LEU A 34 -5.58 3.01 -3.58
N LEU A 35 -5.12 4.10 -2.98
CA LEU A 35 -5.45 4.44 -1.59
C LEU A 35 -6.96 4.62 -1.37
N SER A 36 -7.68 5.20 -2.33
CA SER A 36 -9.14 5.29 -2.24
C SER A 36 -9.85 3.93 -2.37
N TYR A 37 -9.17 2.93 -2.95
CA TYR A 37 -9.70 1.59 -3.11
C TYR A 37 -9.45 0.69 -1.91
N THR A 38 -8.46 1.00 -1.04
CA THR A 38 -8.22 0.23 0.18
C THR A 38 -9.33 0.42 1.22
N SER A 39 -10.18 1.46 1.11
CA SER A 39 -11.32 1.71 1.99
C SER A 39 -12.69 1.31 1.39
N ARG A 40 -12.72 0.70 0.19
CA ARG A 40 -13.98 0.30 -0.47
C ARG A 40 -14.60 -0.95 0.17
N SER A 41 -15.91 -1.14 0.00
CA SER A 41 -16.65 -2.31 0.52
C SER A 41 -16.16 -3.64 -0.08
N SER A 42 -15.80 -3.65 -1.36
CA SER A 42 -15.34 -4.84 -2.08
C SER A 42 -13.98 -5.31 -1.59
N ILE A 43 -13.95 -6.50 -0.98
CA ILE A 43 -12.73 -7.18 -0.52
C ILE A 43 -11.73 -7.34 -1.67
N ALA A 44 -12.21 -7.70 -2.87
CA ALA A 44 -11.35 -7.94 -4.01
C ALA A 44 -10.66 -6.65 -4.49
N CYS A 45 -11.37 -5.51 -4.50
CA CYS A 45 -10.77 -4.22 -4.82
C CYS A 45 -9.74 -3.79 -3.78
N ARG A 46 -10.06 -3.95 -2.48
CA ARG A 46 -9.12 -3.66 -1.39
C ARG A 46 -7.84 -4.47 -1.54
N TYR A 47 -7.98 -5.77 -1.82
CA TYR A 47 -6.86 -6.69 -2.00
C TYR A 47 -5.92 -6.28 -3.14
N GLN A 48 -6.47 -6.01 -4.33
CA GLN A 48 -5.64 -5.62 -5.47
C GLN A 48 -4.98 -4.26 -5.26
N ALA A 49 -5.70 -3.33 -4.62
CA ALA A 49 -5.16 -2.02 -4.29
C ALA A 49 -4.01 -2.08 -3.28
N ALA A 50 -4.21 -2.84 -2.20
CA ALA A 50 -3.21 -3.14 -1.19
C ALA A 50 -1.91 -3.67 -1.80
N ARG A 51 -2.06 -4.70 -2.64
CA ARG A 51 -0.95 -5.38 -3.29
C ARG A 51 -0.20 -4.49 -4.27
N ALA A 52 -0.92 -3.65 -5.01
CA ALA A 52 -0.32 -2.63 -5.87
C ALA A 52 0.51 -1.62 -5.05
N LEU A 53 -0.06 -1.10 -3.96
CA LEU A 53 0.62 -0.15 -3.07
C LEU A 53 1.84 -0.75 -2.40
N ALA A 54 1.75 -2.01 -1.94
CA ALA A 54 2.88 -2.74 -1.36
C ALA A 54 4.03 -2.86 -2.36
N ARG A 55 3.74 -3.22 -3.61
CA ARG A 55 4.75 -3.29 -4.69
C ARG A 55 5.40 -1.95 -4.96
N LEU A 56 4.62 -0.88 -5.05
CA LEU A 56 5.16 0.47 -5.28
C LEU A 56 6.00 0.96 -4.08
N SER A 57 5.63 0.59 -2.86
CA SER A 57 6.30 1.01 -1.62
C SER A 57 7.66 0.34 -1.39
N ILE A 58 7.98 -0.71 -2.15
CA ILE A 58 9.27 -1.40 -2.07
C ILE A 58 10.32 -0.70 -2.94
N GLU A 59 9.89 0.06 -3.96
CA GLU A 59 10.79 0.78 -4.86
C GLU A 59 11.30 2.05 -4.18
N PRO A 60 12.62 2.19 -3.93
CA PRO A 60 13.19 3.29 -3.14
C PRO A 60 12.78 4.69 -3.63
N GLY A 61 12.70 4.89 -4.95
CA GLY A 61 12.34 6.19 -5.55
C GLY A 61 10.91 6.65 -5.29
N TYR A 62 10.02 5.76 -4.81
CA TYR A 62 8.61 6.08 -4.59
C TYR A 62 8.23 6.16 -3.12
N GLN A 63 9.10 5.67 -2.22
CA GLN A 63 8.77 5.49 -0.81
C GLN A 63 8.36 6.81 -0.15
N GLU A 64 9.15 7.87 -0.30
CA GLU A 64 8.88 9.16 0.32
C GLU A 64 7.54 9.75 -0.12
N LEU A 65 7.25 9.69 -1.43
CA LEU A 65 5.99 10.17 -1.98
C LEU A 65 4.81 9.38 -1.40
N LEU A 66 4.90 8.05 -1.40
CA LEU A 66 3.81 7.18 -0.93
C LEU A 66 3.58 7.33 0.57
N VAL A 67 4.65 7.47 1.37
CA VAL A 67 4.55 7.75 2.81
C VAL A 67 3.86 9.10 3.04
N LYS A 68 4.24 10.15 2.30
CA LYS A 68 3.59 11.46 2.38
C LYS A 68 2.10 11.42 2.01
N LYS A 69 1.71 10.48 1.15
CA LYS A 69 0.31 10.25 0.75
C LYS A 69 -0.48 9.36 1.72
N GLY A 70 0.16 8.86 2.79
CA GLY A 70 -0.51 8.08 3.84
C GLY A 70 -0.55 6.57 3.59
N VAL A 71 0.34 6.03 2.73
CA VAL A 71 0.35 4.59 2.43
C VAL A 71 0.58 3.71 3.67
N ILE A 72 1.29 4.21 4.68
CA ILE A 72 1.64 3.45 5.88
C ILE A 72 0.38 3.01 6.64
N ILE A 73 -0.59 3.90 6.81
CA ILE A 73 -1.82 3.60 7.53
C ILE A 73 -2.59 2.49 6.81
N ALA A 74 -2.74 2.61 5.48
CA ALA A 74 -3.37 1.58 4.67
C ALA A 74 -2.66 0.22 4.82
N LEU A 75 -1.32 0.20 4.73
CA LEU A 75 -0.54 -1.04 4.88
C LEU A 75 -0.68 -1.67 6.28
N ILE A 76 -0.76 -0.86 7.35
CA ILE A 76 -0.98 -1.35 8.72
C ILE A 76 -2.37 -1.96 8.85
N GLU A 77 -3.41 -1.26 8.40
CA GLU A 77 -4.79 -1.77 8.41
C GLU A 77 -4.91 -3.09 7.67
N LEU A 78 -4.24 -3.19 6.52
CA LEU A 78 -4.21 -4.40 5.70
C LEU A 78 -3.41 -5.54 6.36
N ALA A 79 -2.30 -5.23 7.02
CA ALA A 79 -1.50 -6.22 7.76
C ALA A 79 -2.25 -6.78 8.99
N ARG A 80 -3.20 -6.03 9.54
CA ARG A 80 -4.07 -6.48 10.65
C ARG A 80 -5.21 -7.39 10.18
N GLN A 81 -5.54 -7.39 8.89
CA GLN A 81 -6.59 -8.26 8.35
C GLN A 81 -6.05 -9.69 8.16
N HIS A 82 -6.52 -10.62 8.98
CA HIS A 82 -6.18 -12.05 8.89
C HIS A 82 -6.94 -12.82 7.80
N LEU A 83 -7.62 -12.12 6.89
CA LEU A 83 -8.43 -12.74 5.85
C LEU A 83 -7.59 -13.43 4.75
N PHE A 84 -6.40 -12.90 4.47
CA PHE A 84 -5.53 -13.39 3.41
C PHE A 84 -4.05 -13.29 3.81
N GLU A 85 -3.41 -14.43 4.09
CA GLU A 85 -2.00 -14.49 4.52
C GLU A 85 -1.04 -13.82 3.51
N ASP A 86 -1.26 -14.02 2.21
CA ASP A 86 -0.45 -13.39 1.16
C ASP A 86 -0.51 -11.86 1.24
N MET A 87 -1.67 -11.29 1.54
CA MET A 87 -1.86 -9.84 1.65
C MET A 87 -1.16 -9.27 2.88
N GLN A 88 -1.29 -9.96 4.00
CA GLN A 88 -0.58 -9.61 5.23
C GLN A 88 0.93 -9.65 4.98
N ARG A 89 1.43 -10.71 4.33
CA ARG A 89 2.85 -10.84 3.99
C ARG A 89 3.34 -9.73 3.08
N ASP A 90 2.60 -9.39 2.03
CA ASP A 90 2.97 -8.29 1.11
C ASP A 90 2.98 -6.94 1.84
N SER A 91 2.01 -6.70 2.72
CA SER A 91 1.90 -5.45 3.49
C SER A 91 3.04 -5.33 4.51
N LEU A 92 3.35 -6.40 5.24
CA LEU A 92 4.48 -6.47 6.17
C LEU A 92 5.82 -6.30 5.45
N ARG A 93 5.98 -6.89 4.26
CA ARG A 93 7.18 -6.73 3.44
C ARG A 93 7.37 -5.27 2.99
N ALA A 94 6.28 -4.60 2.63
CA ALA A 94 6.32 -3.18 2.29
C ALA A 94 6.69 -2.31 3.52
N LEU A 95 6.08 -2.56 4.68
CA LEU A 95 6.42 -1.87 5.94
C LEU A 95 7.88 -2.09 6.34
N PHE A 96 8.39 -3.32 6.19
CA PHE A 96 9.81 -3.63 6.41
C PHE A 96 10.72 -2.83 5.47
N ALA A 97 10.39 -2.78 4.17
CA ALA A 97 11.16 -2.03 3.19
C ALA A 97 11.15 -0.50 3.47
N LEU A 98 10.02 0.03 3.94
CA LEU A 98 9.90 1.43 4.35
C LEU A 98 10.71 1.72 5.63
N GLY A 99 10.70 0.83 6.62
CA GLY A 99 11.49 0.98 7.86
C GLY A 99 13.00 0.83 7.66
N ALA A 100 13.41 0.10 6.62
CA ALA A 100 14.81 -0.01 6.21
C ALA A 100 15.36 1.33 5.68
N ASN A 101 14.50 2.17 5.10
CA ASN A 101 14.87 3.51 4.67
C ASN A 101 15.05 4.45 5.88
N GLU A 102 16.27 4.95 6.08
CA GLU A 102 16.63 5.79 7.23
C GLU A 102 15.79 7.07 7.32
N ALA A 103 15.45 7.69 6.20
CA ALA A 103 14.66 8.91 6.16
C ALA A 103 13.19 8.68 6.58
N LEU A 104 12.69 7.45 6.40
CA LEU A 104 11.30 7.09 6.66
C LEU A 104 11.12 6.32 7.96
N ARG A 105 12.21 5.82 8.55
CA ARG A 105 12.21 4.96 9.73
C ARG A 105 11.44 5.56 10.90
N GLU A 106 11.66 6.84 11.20
CA GLU A 106 10.96 7.53 12.30
C GLU A 106 9.44 7.59 12.04
N VAL A 107 9.04 7.90 10.80
CA VAL A 107 7.62 7.97 10.42
C VAL A 107 6.97 6.59 10.52
N VAL A 108 7.66 5.54 10.07
CA VAL A 108 7.18 4.16 10.16
C VAL A 108 7.01 3.73 11.62
N ILE A 109 8.00 3.98 12.47
CA ILE A 109 7.94 3.67 13.92
C ILE A 109 6.76 4.40 14.56
N ASN A 110 6.64 5.71 14.35
CA ASN A 110 5.57 6.52 14.94
C ASN A 110 4.17 6.01 14.54
N ASN A 111 3.97 5.59 13.29
CA ASN A 111 2.69 5.04 12.83
C ASN A 111 2.41 3.65 13.41
N ILE A 112 3.42 2.78 13.50
CA ILE A 112 3.27 1.45 14.11
C ILE A 112 2.95 1.58 15.60
N THR A 113 3.70 2.42 16.34
CA THR A 113 3.46 2.64 17.78
C THR A 113 2.03 3.14 18.02
N ARG A 114 1.57 4.14 17.26
CA ARG A 114 0.19 4.63 17.37
C ARG A 114 -0.86 3.57 17.04
N ALA A 115 -0.57 2.67 16.10
CA ALA A 115 -1.46 1.57 15.77
C ALA A 115 -1.55 0.52 16.88
N LEU A 116 -0.47 0.32 17.64
CA LEU A 116 -0.44 -0.56 18.82
C LEU A 116 -1.15 0.10 20.03
N ASP A 117 -0.92 1.39 20.26
CA ASP A 117 -1.53 2.14 21.37
C ASP A 117 -3.05 2.32 21.16
N GLY A 118 -3.49 2.45 19.89
CA GLY A 118 -4.90 2.58 19.53
C GLY A 118 -5.72 1.30 19.65
N ASP A 119 -5.10 0.14 19.93
CA ASP A 119 -5.78 -1.14 20.14
C ASP A 119 -6.15 -1.39 21.63
N GLY A 120 -5.91 -0.40 22.49
CA GLY A 120 -6.22 -0.44 23.93
C GLY A 120 -7.56 0.18 24.35
N GLY A 121 -8.53 0.34 23.43
CA GLY A 121 -9.82 1.00 23.68
C GLY A 121 -11.04 0.18 23.25
#